data_AF-A0A947WR22-F1
#
_entry.id   AF-A0A947WR22-F1
#
_cell.length_a   1.000
_cell.length_b   1.000
_cell.length_c   1.000
_cell.angle_alpha   90.00
_cell.angle_beta   90.00
_cell.angle_gamma   90.00
#
_symmetry.space_group_name_H-M   'P 1'
#
loop_
_entity.id
_entity.type
_entity.pdbx_description
1 polymer ?
#
loop_
_entity_poly.entity_id
_entity_poly.type
_entity_poly.pdbx_seq_one_letter_code
_entity_poly.pdbx_strand_id
1 'polypeptide(L)'
;MSRARLAGTARGLYRISAPHRFPGRQPGLLSPAPSATLGTKRSPPAIPDPVDLGEELEAYVARLVETGRFASRQDVLRDGIRLVQQREAAIGELRLRYLQGLALAERGNVQEAERVLSELRAEIAALKPQTKAGN
;
A
#
# COMPACT_ATOMS: atom_id res chain seq x y z
N MET A 1 -27.06 49.97 -21.03
CA MET A 1 -26.00 48.94 -21.06
C MET A 1 -24.66 49.65 -21.21
N SER A 2 -23.84 49.69 -20.16
CA SER A 2 -22.48 50.23 -20.26
C SER A 2 -21.64 49.77 -19.08
N ARG A 3 -20.54 49.05 -19.36
CA ARG A 3 -19.23 49.33 -18.80
C ARG A 3 -18.16 48.51 -19.53
N ALA A 4 -17.13 49.23 -19.95
CA ALA A 4 -15.95 48.77 -20.65
C ALA A 4 -14.81 48.39 -19.68
N ARG A 5 -13.69 47.90 -20.27
CA ARG A 5 -12.31 47.77 -19.76
C ARG A 5 -12.07 46.59 -18.81
N LEU A 6 -10.96 45.82 -18.84
CA LEU A 6 -9.57 45.95 -19.34
C LEU A 6 -9.10 44.55 -19.84
N ALA A 7 -8.35 44.39 -20.92
CA ALA A 7 -6.92 44.67 -21.16
C ALA A 7 -5.93 43.89 -20.27
N GLY A 8 -5.24 42.93 -20.90
CA GLY A 8 -3.81 42.67 -20.69
C GLY A 8 -3.43 41.37 -19.99
N THR A 9 -2.81 40.43 -20.72
CA THR A 9 -1.52 39.87 -20.31
C THR A 9 -0.80 39.17 -21.46
N ALA A 10 0.48 39.52 -21.60
CA ALA A 10 1.42 39.08 -22.62
C ALA A 10 2.22 37.85 -22.17
N ARG A 11 2.80 37.14 -23.15
CA ARG A 11 4.03 36.31 -23.14
C ARG A 11 3.77 35.14 -24.09
N GLY A 12 4.64 34.77 -25.01
CA GLY A 12 6.07 35.01 -25.11
C GLY A 12 6.56 33.84 -25.95
N LEU A 13 7.14 34.16 -27.09
CA LEU A 13 7.46 33.23 -28.17
C LEU A 13 8.55 32.25 -27.72
N TYR A 14 8.25 30.95 -27.65
CA TYR A 14 9.28 29.93 -27.52
C TYR A 14 9.81 29.57 -28.91
N ARG A 15 10.89 30.24 -29.29
CA ARG A 15 11.76 29.90 -30.42
C ARG A 15 12.66 28.74 -29.98
N ILE A 16 12.34 27.52 -30.39
CA ILE A 16 13.23 26.36 -30.22
C ILE A 16 14.30 26.43 -31.31
N SER A 17 15.51 26.87 -30.94
CA SER A 17 16.68 26.88 -31.81
C SER A 17 17.50 25.59 -31.67
N ALA A 18 17.59 24.86 -32.79
CA ALA A 18 18.67 24.00 -33.30
C ALA A 18 19.33 22.89 -32.43
N PRO A 19 19.58 21.70 -33.01
CA PRO A 19 20.27 20.58 -32.35
C PRO A 19 21.80 20.72 -32.39
N HIS A 20 22.46 20.42 -31.27
CA HIS A 20 23.92 20.27 -31.22
C HIS A 20 24.36 18.95 -31.88
N ARG A 21 25.07 19.09 -33.00
CA ARG A 21 25.80 18.04 -33.72
C ARG A 21 27.06 17.65 -32.92
N PHE A 22 27.11 16.41 -32.44
CA PHE A 22 28.33 15.79 -31.90
C PHE A 22 29.27 15.36 -33.04
N PRO A 23 30.53 15.79 -33.07
CA PRO A 23 31.52 15.22 -33.98
C PRO A 23 32.32 14.08 -33.34
N GLY A 24 32.50 13.00 -34.10
CA GLY A 24 33.80 12.30 -34.15
C GLY A 24 34.01 11.10 -33.23
N ARG A 25 33.53 9.92 -33.67
CA ARG A 25 34.04 8.60 -33.27
C ARG A 25 35.42 8.40 -33.89
N GLN A 26 36.49 8.31 -33.09
CA GLN A 26 37.75 7.72 -33.56
C GLN A 26 37.78 6.22 -33.21
N PRO A 27 37.99 5.30 -34.17
CA PRO A 27 38.26 3.90 -33.89
C PRO A 27 39.76 3.70 -33.66
N GLY A 28 40.19 3.72 -32.40
CA GLY A 28 41.56 3.47 -31.97
C GLY A 28 41.69 2.13 -31.25
N LEU A 29 42.14 1.13 -32.02
CA LEU A 29 42.92 -0.06 -31.68
C LEU A 29 42.92 -0.61 -30.23
N LEU A 30 42.48 -1.86 -30.18
CA LEU A 30 42.63 -2.89 -29.17
C LEU A 30 44.05 -2.96 -28.57
N SER A 31 44.16 -2.86 -27.24
CA SER A 31 45.28 -3.42 -26.47
C SER A 31 44.68 -4.34 -25.40
N PRO A 32 44.98 -5.65 -25.37
CA PRO A 32 44.58 -6.49 -24.26
C PRO A 32 45.50 -6.23 -23.07
N ALA A 33 44.97 -5.57 -22.03
CA ALA A 33 45.63 -5.47 -20.73
C ALA A 33 45.74 -6.86 -20.08
N PRO A 34 46.81 -7.14 -19.33
CA PRO A 34 47.02 -8.43 -18.68
C PRO A 34 45.95 -8.72 -17.62
N SER A 35 45.43 -9.94 -17.63
CA SER A 35 44.53 -10.50 -16.63
C SER A 35 45.13 -10.36 -15.23
N ALA A 36 44.64 -9.36 -14.47
CA ALA A 36 44.90 -9.25 -13.05
C ALA A 36 43.90 -10.13 -12.30
N THR A 37 44.42 -11.22 -11.74
CA THR A 37 43.80 -12.00 -10.66
C THR A 37 43.51 -11.09 -9.48
N LEU A 38 42.25 -10.72 -9.28
CA LEU A 38 41.77 -10.17 -8.01
C LEU A 38 40.63 -11.03 -7.50
N GLY A 39 41.02 -12.12 -6.84
CA GLY A 39 40.23 -12.68 -5.76
C GLY A 39 40.08 -11.63 -4.67
N THR A 40 38.99 -10.87 -4.73
CA THR A 40 38.42 -10.21 -3.57
C THR A 40 36.94 -10.30 -3.77
N LYS A 41 36.27 -11.12 -2.96
CA LYS A 41 34.86 -10.93 -2.67
C LYS A 41 34.72 -9.52 -2.08
N ARG A 42 34.59 -8.51 -2.94
CA ARG A 42 33.98 -7.26 -2.50
C ARG A 42 32.52 -7.61 -2.32
N SER A 43 32.13 -7.88 -1.08
CA SER A 43 30.72 -7.68 -0.72
C SER A 43 30.35 -6.30 -1.26
N PRO A 44 29.25 -6.17 -2.02
CA PRO A 44 28.80 -4.88 -2.48
C PRO A 44 28.69 -3.93 -1.27
N PRO A 45 29.03 -2.63 -1.43
CA PRO A 45 28.87 -1.68 -0.34
C PRO A 45 27.42 -1.76 0.15
N ALA A 46 27.23 -1.87 1.46
CA ALA A 46 25.91 -1.84 2.06
C ALA A 46 25.24 -0.52 1.61
N ILE A 47 24.27 -0.64 0.70
CA ILE A 47 23.37 0.46 0.40
C ILE A 47 22.67 0.75 1.73
N PRO A 48 22.72 1.97 2.27
CA PRO A 48 22.02 2.28 3.50
C PRO A 48 20.55 1.95 3.26
N ASP A 49 20.04 1.05 4.08
CA ASP A 49 18.65 0.67 4.04
C ASP A 49 17.81 1.92 4.33
N PRO A 50 16.80 2.24 3.49
CA PRO A 50 16.05 3.49 3.62
C PRO A 50 15.20 3.58 4.90
N VAL A 51 15.16 2.52 5.71
CA VAL A 51 14.43 2.45 6.97
C VAL A 51 15.30 1.70 7.98
N ASP A 52 15.61 2.35 9.09
CA ASP A 52 16.18 1.74 10.28
C ASP A 52 15.03 1.21 11.15
N LEU A 53 14.99 -0.10 11.40
CA LEU A 53 13.96 -0.74 12.23
C LEU A 53 14.38 -0.86 13.70
N GLY A 54 15.64 -0.54 14.02
CA GLY A 54 16.24 -0.85 15.32
C GLY A 54 16.61 -2.34 15.48
N GLU A 55 17.53 -2.62 16.40
CA GLU A 55 18.20 -3.92 16.55
C GLU A 55 17.23 -5.10 16.75
N GLU A 56 16.19 -4.93 17.56
CA GLU A 56 15.25 -6.03 17.87
C GLU A 56 14.44 -6.48 16.65
N LEU A 57 13.91 -5.52 15.88
CA LEU A 57 13.11 -5.81 14.70
C LEU A 57 14.00 -6.32 13.57
N GLU A 58 15.21 -5.79 13.41
CA GLU A 58 16.18 -6.34 12.45
C GLU A 58 16.52 -7.80 12.77
N ALA A 59 16.80 -8.13 14.04
CA ALA A 59 17.08 -9.50 14.46
C ALA A 59 15.87 -10.43 14.25
N TYR A 60 14.65 -9.92 14.42
CA TYR A 60 13.44 -10.69 14.13
C TYR A 60 13.24 -10.94 12.63
N VAL A 61 13.41 -9.90 11.80
CA VAL A 61 13.32 -9.99 10.34
C VAL A 61 14.38 -10.93 9.78
N ALA A 62 15.62 -10.86 10.28
CA ALA A 62 16.69 -11.77 9.91
C ALA A 62 16.30 -13.24 10.15
N ARG A 63 15.77 -13.57 11.33
CA ARG A 63 15.26 -14.93 11.64
C ARG A 63 14.13 -15.37 10.70
N LEU A 64 13.23 -14.46 10.33
CA LEU A 64 12.14 -14.77 9.39
C LEU A 64 12.64 -15.10 7.99
N VAL A 65 13.73 -14.48 7.56
CA VAL A 65 14.38 -14.77 6.27
C VAL A 65 15.23 -16.04 6.36
N GLU A 66 16.01 -16.22 7.43
CA GLU A 66 16.84 -17.41 7.67
C GLU A 66 16.02 -18.70 7.76
N THR A 67 14.83 -18.65 8.37
CA THR A 67 13.89 -19.78 8.41
C THR A 67 13.24 -20.08 7.07
N GLY A 68 13.51 -19.26 6.03
CA GLY A 68 12.95 -19.41 4.69
C GLY A 68 11.47 -19.02 4.58
N ARG A 69 10.88 -18.47 5.65
CA ARG A 69 9.48 -18.01 5.64
C ARG A 69 9.28 -16.81 4.71
N PHE A 70 10.31 -16.00 4.54
CA PHE A 70 10.34 -14.89 3.59
C PHE A 70 11.64 -14.92 2.78
N ALA A 71 11.57 -14.53 1.51
CA ALA A 71 12.72 -14.53 0.61
C ALA A 71 13.70 -13.36 0.87
N SER A 72 13.20 -12.26 1.43
CA SER A 72 14.00 -11.06 1.69
C SER A 72 13.39 -10.18 2.78
N ARG A 73 14.21 -9.29 3.35
CA ARG A 73 13.79 -8.22 4.29
C ARG A 73 12.68 -7.34 3.68
N GLN A 74 12.78 -7.00 2.40
CA GLN A 74 11.77 -6.19 1.71
C GLN A 74 10.41 -6.89 1.64
N ASP A 75 10.38 -8.21 1.51
CA ASP A 75 9.13 -8.97 1.47
C ASP A 75 8.45 -9.01 2.84
N VAL A 76 9.22 -9.15 3.92
CA VAL A 76 8.71 -9.03 5.29
C VAL A 76 8.08 -7.66 5.52
N LEU A 77 8.75 -6.59 5.07
CA LEU A 77 8.25 -5.23 5.24
C LEU A 77 6.97 -4.97 4.44
N ARG A 78 6.90 -5.45 3.18
CA ARG A 78 5.68 -5.35 2.37
C ARG A 78 4.52 -6.10 3.03
N ASP A 79 4.78 -7.30 3.56
CA ASP A 79 3.77 -8.07 4.26
C ASP A 79 3.30 -7.38 5.54
N GLY A 80 4.22 -6.82 6.31
CA GLY A 80 3.92 -6.02 7.49
C GLY A 80 3.05 -4.80 7.16
N ILE A 81 3.39 -4.03 6.12
CA ILE A 81 2.58 -2.88 5.69
C ILE A 81 1.18 -3.32 5.25
N ARG A 82 1.08 -4.44 4.53
CA ARG A 82 -0.21 -5.00 4.10
C ARG A 82 -1.09 -5.37 5.31
N LEU A 83 -0.51 -5.97 6.36
CA LEU A 83 -1.24 -6.28 7.60
C LEU A 83 -1.72 -5.02 8.32
N VAL A 84 -0.88 -3.97 8.37
CA VAL A 84 -1.27 -2.68 8.94
C VAL A 84 -2.44 -2.08 8.16
N GLN A 85 -2.38 -2.07 6.82
CA GLN A 85 -3.47 -1.56 5.99
C GLN A 85 -4.78 -2.32 6.23
N GLN A 86 -4.73 -3.65 6.34
CA GLN A 86 -5.91 -4.46 6.64
C GLN A 86 -6.51 -4.11 8.00
N ARG A 87 -5.67 -3.93 9.02
CA ARG A 87 -6.12 -3.52 10.36
C ARG A 87 -6.77 -2.13 10.33
N GLU A 88 -6.13 -1.16 9.68
CA GLU A 88 -6.65 0.21 9.61
C GLU A 88 -7.97 0.26 8.82
N ALA A 89 -8.11 -0.52 7.75
CA ALA A 89 -9.36 -0.64 7.01
C ALA A 89 -10.49 -1.22 7.89
N ALA A 90 -10.21 -2.28 8.64
CA ALA A 90 -11.20 -2.89 9.54
C ALA A 90 -11.63 -1.94 10.68
N ILE A 91 -10.68 -1.21 11.26
CA ILE A 91 -10.98 -0.19 12.28
C ILE A 91 -11.79 0.96 11.67
N GLY A 92 -11.46 1.40 10.46
CA GLY A 92 -12.19 2.42 9.73
C GLY A 92 -13.66 2.01 9.47
N GLU A 93 -13.88 0.78 9.02
CA GLU A 93 -15.22 0.23 8.82
C GLU A 93 -16.01 0.16 10.12
N LEU A 94 -15.40 -0.35 11.19
CA LEU A 94 -16.04 -0.39 12.51
C LEU A 94 -16.44 1.02 12.97
N ARG A 95 -15.55 1.99 12.81
CA ARG A 95 -15.80 3.38 13.21
C ARG A 95 -16.94 4.00 12.40
N LEU A 96 -17.02 3.70 11.10
CA LEU A 96 -18.12 4.13 10.25
C LEU A 96 -19.45 3.56 10.76
N ARG A 97 -19.51 2.25 10.98
CA ARG A 97 -20.73 1.57 11.49
C ARG A 97 -21.14 2.08 12.88
N TYR A 98 -20.16 2.33 13.75
CA TYR A 98 -20.41 2.90 15.08
C TYR A 98 -21.06 4.29 14.99
N LEU A 99 -20.49 5.19 14.18
CA LEU A 99 -21.05 6.54 14.00
C LEU A 99 -22.44 6.51 13.35
N GLN A 100 -22.66 5.60 12.38
CA GLN A 100 -23.97 5.39 11.80
C GLN A 100 -24.99 4.91 12.84
N GLY A 101 -24.63 3.92 13.66
CA GLY A 101 -25.48 3.41 14.73
C GLY A 101 -25.81 4.48 15.77
N LEU A 102 -24.83 5.29 16.16
CA LEU A 102 -25.04 6.42 17.07
C LEU A 102 -26.02 7.44 16.46
N ALA A 103 -25.84 7.82 15.20
CA ALA A 103 -26.74 8.76 14.53
C ALA A 103 -28.18 8.22 14.39
N LEU A 104 -28.36 6.90 14.22
CA LEU A 104 -29.68 6.28 14.23
C LEU A 104 -30.30 6.29 15.63
N ALA A 105 -29.51 6.00 16.65
CA ALA A 105 -29.97 6.03 18.04
C ALA A 105 -30.38 7.44 18.48
N GLU A 106 -29.61 8.47 18.12
CA GLU A 106 -29.93 9.88 18.38
C GLU A 106 -31.25 10.31 17.71
N ARG A 107 -31.59 9.70 16.57
CA ARG A 107 -32.89 9.90 15.88
C ARG A 107 -34.03 9.08 16.49
N GLY A 108 -33.78 8.33 17.57
CA GLY A 108 -34.75 7.45 18.20
C GLY A 108 -35.03 6.18 17.41
N ASN A 109 -34.22 5.85 16.40
CA ASN A 109 -34.34 4.59 15.65
C ASN A 109 -33.71 3.44 16.44
N VAL A 110 -34.34 3.14 17.58
CA VAL A 110 -33.97 2.07 18.52
C VAL A 110 -35.20 1.20 18.78
N GLN A 111 -34.97 -0.05 19.12
CA GLN A 111 -36.03 -1.00 19.48
C GLN A 111 -35.67 -1.67 20.80
N GLU A 112 -36.71 -2.05 21.54
CA GLU A 112 -36.55 -2.84 22.77
C GLU A 112 -35.89 -4.18 22.47
N ALA A 113 -34.83 -4.50 23.21
CA ALA A 113 -34.02 -5.69 22.95
C ALA A 113 -34.85 -6.98 23.02
N GLU A 114 -35.75 -7.11 24.00
CA GLU A 114 -36.62 -8.29 24.15
C GLU A 114 -37.56 -8.48 22.96
N ARG A 115 -38.07 -7.38 22.40
CA ARG A 115 -38.92 -7.42 21.21
C ARG A 115 -38.12 -7.99 20.02
N VAL A 116 -36.95 -7.41 19.73
CA VAL A 116 -36.09 -7.87 18.63
C VAL A 116 -35.67 -9.33 18.81
N LEU A 117 -35.29 -9.73 20.03
CA LEU A 117 -34.91 -11.11 20.33
C LEU A 117 -36.08 -12.09 20.15
N SER A 118 -37.30 -11.70 20.52
CA SER A 118 -38.49 -12.53 20.32
C SER A 118 -38.81 -12.74 18.84
N GLU A 119 -38.73 -11.67 18.04
CA GLU A 119 -38.96 -11.69 16.59
C GLU A 119 -37.91 -12.58 15.90
N LEU A 120 -36.63 -12.41 16.23
CA LEU A 120 -35.53 -13.23 15.67
C LEU A 120 -35.67 -14.71 16.04
N ARG A 121 -36.05 -15.05 17.28
CA ARG A 121 -36.27 -16.45 17.69
C ARG A 121 -37.40 -17.09 16.90
N ALA A 122 -38.48 -16.35 16.65
CA ALA A 122 -39.60 -16.83 15.85
C ALA A 122 -39.19 -17.08 14.39
N GLU A 123 -38.44 -16.15 13.79
CA GLU A 123 -37.92 -16.29 12.43
C GLU A 123 -36.98 -17.50 12.30
N ILE A 124 -36.01 -17.65 13.20
CA ILE A 124 -35.08 -18.78 13.22
C ILE A 124 -35.83 -20.11 13.41
N ALA A 125 -36.88 -20.14 14.25
CA ALA A 125 -37.69 -21.34 14.44
C ALA A 125 -38.48 -21.72 13.18
N ALA A 126 -38.98 -20.72 12.42
CA ALA A 126 -39.67 -20.93 11.16
C ALA A 126 -38.73 -21.40 10.02
N LEU A 127 -37.45 -21.01 10.08
CA LEU A 127 -36.43 -21.41 9.13
C LEU A 127 -35.92 -22.85 9.32
N LYS A 128 -36.22 -23.51 10.45
CA LYS A 128 -35.84 -24.92 10.64
C LYS A 128 -36.57 -25.78 9.58
N PRO A 129 -35.85 -26.43 8.64
CA PRO A 129 -36.49 -27.32 7.70
C PRO A 129 -37.11 -28.48 8.47
N GLN A 130 -38.31 -28.90 8.06
CA GLN A 130 -38.93 -30.13 8.54
C GLN A 130 -38.03 -31.29 8.12
N THR A 131 -37.10 -31.69 9.00
CA THR A 131 -36.30 -32.90 8.81
C THR A 131 -37.27 -34.06 8.69
N LYS A 132 -37.31 -34.63 7.48
CA LYS A 132 -38.17 -35.75 7.06
C LYS A 132 -38.28 -36.80 8.15
N ALA A 133 -39.51 -37.01 8.63
CA ALA A 133 -39.88 -38.27 9.25
C ALA A 133 -39.82 -39.38 8.17
N GLY A 134 -39.03 -40.42 8.46
CA GLY A 134 -39.19 -41.81 8.02
C GLY A 134 -39.38 -42.10 6.53
N ASN A 135 -38.35 -42.67 5.90
CA ASN A 135 -38.43 -44.01 5.31
C ASN A 135 -37.02 -44.59 5.19
#